data_AF-A0A2H6G034-F1
#
_entry.id   AF-A0A2H6G034-F1
#
_cell.length_a   1.000
_cell.length_b   1.000
_cell.length_c   1.000
_cell.angle_alpha   90.00
_cell.angle_beta   90.00
_cell.angle_gamma   90.00
#
_symmetry.space_group_name_H-M   'P 1'
#
loop_
_entity.id
_entity.type
_entity.pdbx_description
1 polymer ?
#
loop_
_entity_poly.entity_id
_entity_poly.type
_entity_poly.pdbx_seq_one_letter_code
_entity_poly.pdbx_strand_id
1 'polypeptide(L)'
;MKKFILVDKQGNTSDQQHIETGKFHMKDGDAVNKSVAIIMNSGDNSPILAVLNYPDTIDDGLKMFLLHVWNLDNEGYSIVKEVELPTITAEHKLTFAIKAVGAIYDFPAYKKWADGWVSGSDHSMDSLKIITSKVEDEIKELDNIQKISYSMGLDLDEKDGVKKAQFERARVVFHAAALSQNSLEDKYFNTKIAQVFNGIEEFVDSESLINMSDDVLQAA
;
A
#
# COMPACT_ATOMS: atom_id res chain seq x y z
N MET A 1 11.28 15.55 10.62
CA MET A 1 10.59 14.59 9.75
C MET A 1 9.12 14.95 9.64
N LYS A 2 8.52 14.79 8.46
CA LYS A 2 7.08 14.98 8.24
C LYS A 2 6.43 13.63 7.95
N LYS A 3 5.28 13.37 8.55
CA LYS A 3 4.47 12.16 8.34
C LYS A 3 3.00 12.55 8.17
N PHE A 4 2.27 11.80 7.35
CA PHE A 4 0.85 11.99 7.09
C PHE A 4 0.10 10.75 7.56
N ILE A 5 -1.04 10.94 8.22
CA ILE A 5 -1.85 9.84 8.72
C ILE A 5 -3.33 10.17 8.58
N LEU A 6 -4.13 9.15 8.26
CA LEU A 6 -5.58 9.25 8.17
C LEU A 6 -6.21 8.80 9.49
N VAL A 7 -7.21 9.55 9.93
CA VAL A 7 -7.99 9.26 11.14
C VAL A 7 -9.48 9.45 10.88
N ASP A 8 -10.33 8.79 11.66
CA ASP A 8 -11.78 8.96 11.61
C ASP A 8 -12.22 10.34 12.15
N LYS A 9 -13.55 10.59 12.16
CA LYS A 9 -14.13 11.84 12.67
C LYS A 9 -13.71 12.15 14.10
N GLN A 10 -13.50 11.10 14.89
CA GLN A 10 -13.12 11.13 16.30
C GLN A 10 -11.61 11.18 16.52
N GLY A 11 -10.79 11.17 15.47
CA GLY A 11 -9.33 11.20 15.57
C GLY A 11 -8.68 9.84 15.79
N ASN A 12 -9.38 8.73 15.54
CA ASN A 12 -8.78 7.39 15.66
C ASN A 12 -8.23 6.89 14.32
N THR A 13 -7.05 6.28 14.36
CA THR A 13 -6.47 5.53 13.24
C THR A 13 -7.22 4.21 13.01
N SER A 14 -6.91 3.52 11.91
CA SER A 14 -7.49 2.20 11.59
C SER A 14 -7.17 1.13 12.64
N ASP A 15 -6.02 1.25 13.32
CA ASP A 15 -5.62 0.40 14.45
C ASP A 15 -6.12 0.91 15.82
N GLN A 16 -7.15 1.78 15.82
CA GLN A 16 -7.88 2.26 17.00
C GLN A 16 -7.06 3.13 17.95
N GLN A 17 -6.05 3.82 17.44
CA GLN A 17 -5.22 4.71 18.22
C GLN A 17 -5.68 6.15 18.04
N HIS A 18 -5.87 6.85 19.15
CA HIS A 18 -6.37 8.21 19.14
C HIS A 18 -5.23 9.23 18.95
N ILE A 19 -5.46 10.17 18.03
CA ILE A 19 -4.57 11.29 17.71
C ILE A 19 -5.37 12.59 17.79
N GLU A 20 -4.75 13.61 18.36
CA GLU A 20 -5.30 14.96 18.44
C GLU A 20 -4.31 15.99 17.90
N THR A 21 -4.84 17.11 17.39
CA THR A 21 -4.02 18.24 16.95
C THR A 21 -3.37 18.92 18.15
N GLY A 22 -2.12 19.35 18.03
CA GLY A 22 -1.44 19.98 19.15
C GLY A 22 0.06 20.15 18.94
N LYS A 23 0.70 20.69 19.98
CA LYS A 23 2.17 20.72 20.11
C LYS A 23 2.54 19.87 21.30
N PHE A 24 3.48 18.95 21.09
CA PHE A 24 3.92 18.02 22.12
C PHE A 24 5.42 18.16 22.31
N HIS A 25 5.84 18.09 23.56
CA HIS A 25 7.24 18.11 23.97
C HIS A 25 7.49 16.87 24.82
N MET A 26 8.56 16.15 24.51
CA MET A 26 9.03 14.98 25.23
C MET A 26 10.38 15.28 25.81
N LYS A 27 10.53 15.03 27.12
CA LYS A 27 11.82 15.05 27.79
C LYS A 27 12.34 13.62 27.92
N ASP A 28 13.66 13.49 27.87
CA ASP A 28 14.40 12.24 28.02
C ASP A 28 13.85 11.39 29.17
N GLY A 29 13.44 10.15 28.86
CA GLY A 29 13.04 9.14 29.84
C GLY A 29 11.54 8.83 29.95
N ASP A 30 10.66 9.67 29.39
CA ASP A 30 9.24 9.33 29.28
C ASP A 30 9.00 8.52 28.01
N ALA A 31 8.31 7.39 28.17
CA ALA A 31 7.84 6.53 27.08
C ALA A 31 7.34 7.43 25.96
N VAL A 32 7.96 7.32 24.77
CA VAL A 32 7.58 8.06 23.56
C VAL A 32 6.08 8.25 23.60
N ASN A 33 5.59 9.50 23.73
CA ASN A 33 4.15 9.76 23.84
C ASN A 33 3.51 8.91 22.76
N LYS A 34 2.72 7.91 23.17
CA LYS A 34 2.45 6.74 22.32
C LYS A 34 1.98 7.20 20.95
N SER A 35 1.17 8.26 20.90
CA SER A 35 0.68 8.91 19.69
C SER A 35 1.79 9.35 18.71
N VAL A 36 2.93 9.88 19.16
CA VAL A 36 4.05 10.28 18.27
C VAL A 36 4.87 9.07 17.82
N ALA A 37 5.13 8.08 18.69
CA ALA A 37 5.76 6.82 18.27
C ALA A 37 4.92 6.12 17.21
N ILE A 38 3.61 6.06 17.48
CA ILE A 38 2.60 5.51 16.60
C ILE A 38 2.70 6.15 15.23
N ILE A 39 2.57 7.48 15.13
CA ILE A 39 2.55 8.15 13.83
C ILE A 39 3.91 8.08 13.14
N MET A 40 5.02 8.04 13.89
CA MET A 40 6.35 7.82 13.30
C MET A 40 6.47 6.43 12.68
N ASN A 41 5.79 5.43 13.24
CA ASN A 41 5.81 4.05 12.77
C ASN A 41 4.72 3.74 11.74
N SER A 42 3.58 4.44 11.75
CA SER A 42 2.40 4.15 10.92
C SER A 42 2.05 5.23 9.91
N GLY A 43 2.69 6.40 9.96
CA GLY A 43 2.45 7.50 9.02
C GLY A 43 3.30 7.40 7.75
N ASP A 44 2.73 7.87 6.65
CA ASP A 44 3.37 7.90 5.33
C ASP A 44 4.15 9.19 5.10
N ASN A 45 5.12 9.15 4.19
CA ASN A 45 5.95 10.31 3.86
C ASN A 45 5.29 11.27 2.84
N SER A 46 4.16 10.87 2.25
CA SER A 46 3.36 11.67 1.32
C SER A 46 1.88 11.62 1.73
N PRO A 47 1.14 12.74 1.62
CA PRO A 47 -0.29 12.74 1.90
C PRO A 47 -1.04 11.81 0.93
N ILE A 48 -0.58 11.71 -0.31
CA ILE A 48 -1.21 10.90 -1.36
C ILE A 48 -1.00 9.42 -1.05
N LEU A 49 0.24 9.04 -0.70
CA LEU A 49 0.54 7.67 -0.26
C LEU A 49 -0.29 7.25 0.95
N ALA A 50 -0.47 8.15 1.93
CA ALA A 50 -1.29 7.85 3.09
C ALA A 50 -2.72 7.44 2.69
N VAL A 51 -3.30 8.12 1.70
CA VAL A 51 -4.65 7.81 1.21
C VAL A 51 -4.67 6.53 0.37
N LEU A 52 -3.65 6.31 -0.45
CA LEU A 52 -3.53 5.10 -1.28
C LEU A 52 -3.35 3.84 -0.43
N ASN A 53 -2.62 3.94 0.69
CA ASN A 53 -2.36 2.85 1.62
C ASN A 53 -3.50 2.63 2.65
N TYR A 54 -4.47 3.54 2.73
CA TYR A 54 -5.55 3.45 3.69
C TYR A 54 -6.47 2.23 3.42
N PRO A 55 -6.63 1.31 4.40
CA PRO A 55 -7.31 0.03 4.20
C PRO A 55 -8.83 0.10 4.20
N ASP A 56 -9.40 1.17 4.73
CA ASP A 56 -10.85 1.35 4.83
C ASP A 56 -11.39 2.28 3.72
N THR A 57 -12.69 2.50 3.75
CA THR A 57 -13.38 3.39 2.81
C THR A 57 -13.01 4.84 3.12
N ILE A 58 -12.68 5.60 2.08
CA ILE A 58 -12.48 7.04 2.19
C ILE A 58 -13.85 7.69 2.09
N ASP A 59 -14.31 8.30 3.19
CA ASP A 59 -15.58 9.00 3.27
C ASP A 59 -15.42 10.41 3.84
N ASP A 60 -16.51 11.20 3.83
CA ASP A 60 -16.54 12.58 4.33
C ASP A 60 -16.19 12.74 5.82
N GLY A 61 -16.02 11.62 6.54
CA GLY A 61 -15.61 11.60 7.93
C GLY A 61 -14.13 11.48 8.18
N LEU A 62 -13.36 11.11 7.17
CA LEU A 62 -11.93 10.99 7.33
C LEU A 62 -11.27 12.36 7.43
N LYS A 63 -10.27 12.44 8.29
CA LYS A 63 -9.37 13.59 8.42
C LYS A 63 -7.95 13.14 8.14
N MET A 64 -7.14 14.05 7.61
CA MET A 64 -5.72 13.83 7.47
C MET A 64 -4.95 14.73 8.42
N PHE A 65 -4.03 14.15 9.18
CA PHE A 65 -3.12 14.88 10.04
C PHE A 65 -1.70 14.86 9.48
N LEU A 66 -1.06 16.03 9.46
CA LEU A 66 0.38 16.22 9.27
C LEU A 66 1.06 16.26 10.64
N LEU A 67 1.98 15.33 10.85
CA LEU A 67 2.91 15.34 11.97
C LEU A 67 4.26 15.89 11.54
N HIS A 68 4.76 16.90 12.24
CA HIS A 68 6.12 17.38 12.11
C HIS A 68 6.88 17.05 13.40
N VAL A 69 7.88 16.17 13.33
CA VAL A 69 8.73 15.77 14.47
C VAL A 69 10.15 16.27 14.28
N TRP A 70 10.77 16.80 15.33
CA TRP A 70 12.19 17.09 15.37
C TRP A 70 12.75 16.86 16.77
N ASN A 71 14.03 16.55 16.86
CA ASN A 71 14.71 16.32 18.12
C ASN A 71 15.76 17.43 18.33
N LEU A 72 15.93 17.87 19.58
CA LEU A 72 16.94 18.84 19.99
C LEU A 72 17.46 18.42 21.37
N ASP A 73 18.77 18.19 21.50
CA ASP A 73 19.43 17.91 22.80
C ASP A 73 18.71 16.83 23.65
N ASN A 74 18.40 15.69 23.02
CA ASN A 74 17.62 14.57 23.56
C ASN A 74 16.16 14.86 23.95
N GLU A 75 15.64 16.04 23.58
CA GLU A 75 14.22 16.35 23.69
C GLU A 75 13.52 16.16 22.34
N GLY A 76 12.36 15.51 22.36
CA GLY A 76 11.52 15.30 21.18
C GLY A 76 10.44 16.37 21.11
N TYR A 77 10.30 17.01 19.97
CA TYR A 77 9.25 17.99 19.71
C TYR A 77 8.39 17.52 18.56
N SER A 78 7.07 17.65 18.71
CA SER A 78 6.17 17.36 17.61
C SER A 78 5.01 18.33 17.50
N ILE A 79 4.54 18.53 16.28
CA ILE A 79 3.36 19.32 15.96
C ILE A 79 2.44 18.45 15.11
N VAL A 80 1.22 18.24 15.57
CA VAL A 80 0.13 17.60 14.82
C VAL A 80 -0.81 18.69 14.35
N LYS A 81 -1.08 18.75 13.04
CA LYS A 81 -2.04 19.66 12.43
C LYS A 81 -2.96 18.90 11.50
N GLU A 82 -4.22 19.28 11.47
CA GLU A 82 -5.13 18.85 10.40
C GLU A 82 -4.72 19.53 9.08
N VAL A 83 -4.71 18.75 8.01
CA VAL A 83 -4.43 19.18 6.64
C VAL A 83 -5.52 18.66 5.71
N GLU A 84 -5.60 19.25 4.52
CA GLU A 84 -6.57 18.84 3.52
C GLU A 84 -6.33 17.39 3.08
N LEU A 85 -7.42 16.62 2.99
CA LEU A 85 -7.41 15.24 2.50
C LEU A 85 -7.38 15.25 0.97
N PRO A 86 -6.36 14.66 0.33
CA PRO A 86 -6.32 14.53 -1.13
C PRO A 86 -7.53 13.74 -1.65
N THR A 87 -8.11 14.20 -2.76
CA THR A 87 -9.19 13.48 -3.44
C THR A 87 -8.60 12.33 -4.26
N ILE A 88 -8.82 11.10 -3.82
CA ILE A 88 -8.32 9.88 -4.45
C ILE A 88 -9.50 8.97 -4.79
N THR A 89 -9.59 8.54 -6.04
CA THR A 89 -10.63 7.63 -6.52
C THR A 89 -10.19 6.17 -6.37
N ALA A 90 -11.13 5.23 -6.49
CA ALA A 90 -10.80 3.80 -6.57
C ALA A 90 -9.88 3.50 -7.77
N GLU A 91 -10.05 4.22 -8.89
CA GLU A 91 -9.19 4.04 -10.07
C GLU A 91 -7.75 4.50 -9.81
N HIS A 92 -7.55 5.60 -9.05
CA HIS A 92 -6.20 5.99 -8.61
C HIS A 92 -5.56 4.90 -7.74
N LYS A 93 -6.32 4.35 -6.76
CA LYS A 93 -5.83 3.26 -5.92
C LYS A 93 -5.41 2.04 -6.73
N LEU A 94 -6.24 1.62 -7.68
CA LEU A 94 -5.97 0.46 -8.52
C LEU A 94 -4.79 0.70 -9.45
N THR A 95 -4.74 1.86 -10.12
CA THR A 95 -3.64 2.24 -11.01
C THR A 95 -2.32 2.26 -10.27
N PHE A 96 -2.30 2.84 -9.06
CA PHE A 96 -1.12 2.86 -8.21
C PHE A 96 -0.69 1.43 -7.81
N ALA A 97 -1.62 0.57 -7.40
CA ALA A 97 -1.32 -0.82 -7.08
C ALA A 97 -0.73 -1.59 -8.28
N ILE A 98 -1.29 -1.38 -9.48
CA ILE A 98 -0.80 -1.98 -10.72
C ILE A 98 0.65 -1.55 -11.01
N LYS A 99 0.93 -0.23 -10.93
CA LYS A 99 2.26 0.32 -11.13
C LYS A 99 3.26 -0.18 -10.09
N ALA A 100 2.88 -0.17 -8.81
CA ALA A 100 3.75 -0.57 -7.71
C ALA A 100 4.15 -2.05 -7.80
N VAL A 101 3.20 -2.94 -8.14
CA VAL A 101 3.55 -4.35 -8.41
C VAL A 101 4.38 -4.47 -9.68
N GLY A 102 4.08 -3.72 -10.75
CA GLY A 102 4.87 -3.74 -11.99
C GLY A 102 6.33 -3.33 -11.82
N ALA A 103 6.65 -2.51 -10.81
CA ALA A 103 8.01 -2.10 -10.49
C ALA A 103 8.87 -3.23 -9.90
N ILE A 104 8.26 -4.17 -9.16
CA ILE A 104 8.97 -5.29 -8.51
C ILE A 104 8.82 -6.59 -9.29
N TYR A 105 7.90 -6.63 -10.23
CA TYR A 105 7.45 -7.85 -10.87
C TYR A 105 7.92 -7.91 -12.32
N ASP A 106 8.99 -8.67 -12.57
CA ASP A 106 9.56 -8.83 -13.91
C ASP A 106 8.87 -9.94 -14.71
N PHE A 107 7.56 -9.77 -14.94
CA PHE A 107 6.76 -10.70 -15.74
C PHE A 107 6.20 -9.97 -16.99
N PRO A 108 6.68 -10.27 -18.21
CA PRO A 108 6.28 -9.55 -19.42
C PRO A 108 4.76 -9.56 -19.68
N ALA A 109 4.09 -10.66 -19.35
CA ALA A 109 2.64 -10.75 -19.54
C ALA A 109 1.88 -9.83 -18.56
N TYR A 110 2.39 -9.65 -17.33
CA TYR A 110 1.83 -8.68 -16.40
C TYR A 110 2.05 -7.26 -16.89
N LYS A 111 3.28 -6.90 -17.30
CA LYS A 111 3.59 -5.55 -17.80
C LYS A 111 2.67 -5.17 -18.97
N LYS A 112 2.48 -6.08 -19.93
CA LYS A 112 1.56 -5.88 -21.05
C LYS A 112 0.10 -5.67 -20.59
N TRP A 113 -0.38 -6.46 -19.63
CA TRP A 113 -1.73 -6.29 -19.09
C TRP A 113 -1.87 -4.97 -18.31
N ALA A 114 -0.88 -4.66 -17.48
CA ALA A 114 -0.80 -3.44 -16.67
C ALA A 114 -0.83 -2.19 -17.56
N ASP A 115 -0.04 -2.16 -18.64
CA ASP A 115 -0.06 -1.06 -19.61
C ASP A 115 -1.43 -0.91 -20.27
N GLY A 116 -2.08 -2.03 -20.61
CA GLY A 116 -3.43 -2.07 -21.15
C GLY A 116 -4.47 -1.48 -20.19
N TRP A 117 -4.37 -1.86 -18.91
CA TRP A 117 -5.26 -1.39 -17.86
C TRP A 117 -5.05 0.10 -17.55
N VAL A 118 -3.81 0.51 -17.28
CA VAL A 118 -3.47 1.90 -16.89
C VAL A 118 -3.75 2.89 -18.02
N SER A 119 -3.62 2.49 -19.28
CA SER A 119 -3.98 3.33 -20.42
C SER A 119 -5.48 3.40 -20.71
N GLY A 120 -6.30 2.59 -20.04
CA GLY A 120 -7.72 2.42 -20.34
C GLY A 120 -8.00 1.71 -21.67
N SER A 121 -6.99 1.11 -22.30
CA SER A 121 -7.17 0.42 -23.58
C SER A 121 -7.77 -0.98 -23.43
N ASP A 122 -7.62 -1.61 -22.25
CA ASP A 122 -8.22 -2.90 -21.93
C ASP A 122 -8.54 -3.04 -20.44
N HIS A 123 -9.81 -2.87 -20.08
CA HIS A 123 -10.38 -3.17 -18.75
C HIS A 123 -11.25 -4.43 -18.76
N SER A 124 -11.09 -5.30 -19.76
CA SER A 124 -11.99 -6.43 -19.95
C SER A 124 -11.77 -7.53 -18.90
N MET A 125 -12.85 -8.18 -18.48
CA MET A 125 -12.77 -9.35 -17.60
C MET A 125 -12.08 -10.54 -18.27
N ASP A 126 -12.05 -10.59 -19.60
CA ASP A 126 -11.41 -11.68 -20.32
C ASP A 126 -9.89 -11.53 -20.32
N SER A 127 -9.35 -10.32 -20.50
CA SER A 127 -7.92 -10.07 -20.34
C SER A 127 -7.46 -10.34 -18.91
N LEU A 128 -8.27 -9.94 -17.92
CA LEU A 128 -8.05 -10.22 -16.50
C LEU A 128 -8.01 -11.71 -16.19
N LYS A 129 -8.94 -12.52 -16.73
CA LYS A 129 -8.93 -13.99 -16.57
C LYS A 129 -7.69 -14.62 -17.18
N ILE A 130 -7.27 -14.17 -18.36
CA ILE A 130 -6.08 -14.70 -19.05
C ILE A 130 -4.83 -14.47 -18.21
N ILE A 131 -4.63 -13.25 -17.71
CA ILE A 131 -3.43 -12.96 -16.91
C ILE A 131 -3.48 -13.65 -15.53
N THR A 132 -4.66 -13.72 -14.91
CA THR A 132 -4.85 -14.44 -13.64
C THR A 132 -4.45 -15.90 -13.77
N SER A 133 -4.91 -16.59 -14.82
CA SER A 133 -4.55 -18.00 -15.07
C SER A 133 -3.04 -18.18 -15.19
N LYS A 134 -2.34 -17.29 -15.92
CA LYS A 134 -0.88 -17.37 -16.08
C LYS A 134 -0.15 -17.24 -14.75
N VAL A 135 -0.58 -16.31 -13.90
CA VAL A 135 0.01 -16.11 -12.57
C VAL A 135 -0.30 -17.27 -11.64
N GLU A 136 -1.51 -17.82 -11.69
CA GLU A 136 -1.84 -19.03 -10.93
C GLU A 136 -1.00 -20.24 -11.33
N ASP A 137 -0.69 -20.40 -12.62
CA ASP A 137 0.14 -21.49 -13.10
C ASP A 137 1.59 -21.37 -12.60
N GLU A 138 2.14 -20.15 -12.58
CA GLU A 138 3.47 -19.87 -12.01
C GLU A 138 3.51 -20.10 -10.49
N ILE A 139 2.47 -19.70 -9.75
CA ILE A 139 2.36 -19.98 -8.31
C ILE A 139 2.33 -21.49 -8.06
N LYS A 140 1.56 -22.25 -8.85
CA LYS A 140 1.50 -23.72 -8.73
C LYS A 140 2.84 -24.37 -9.05
N GLU A 141 3.57 -23.86 -10.03
CA GLU A 141 4.91 -24.34 -10.36
C GLU A 141 5.87 -24.13 -9.18
N LEU A 142 5.89 -22.93 -8.60
CA LEU A 142 6.70 -22.62 -7.42
C LEU A 142 6.30 -23.45 -6.19
N ASP A 143 5.00 -23.70 -5.99
CA ASP A 143 4.50 -24.59 -4.94
C ASP A 143 4.98 -26.03 -5.14
N ASN A 144 5.06 -26.50 -6.39
CA ASN A 144 5.54 -27.83 -6.70
C ASN A 144 7.05 -27.94 -6.46
N ILE A 145 7.82 -26.94 -6.88
CA ILE A 145 9.27 -26.85 -6.59
C ILE A 145 9.48 -26.88 -5.07
N GLN A 146 8.74 -26.07 -4.32
CA GLN A 146 8.80 -26.02 -2.87
C GLN A 146 8.53 -27.38 -2.22
N LYS A 147 7.49 -28.09 -2.65
CA LYS A 147 7.17 -29.44 -2.16
C LYS A 147 8.28 -30.45 -2.45
N ILE A 148 8.89 -30.39 -3.64
CA ILE A 148 9.99 -31.26 -4.01
C ILE A 148 11.21 -30.98 -3.14
N SER A 149 11.61 -29.71 -2.98
CA SER A 149 12.74 -29.32 -2.13
C SER A 149 12.57 -29.83 -0.70
N TYR A 150 11.38 -29.65 -0.09
CA TYR A 150 11.10 -30.19 1.24
C TYR A 150 11.19 -31.72 1.30
N SER A 151 10.68 -32.42 0.28
CA SER A 151 10.79 -33.88 0.22
C SER A 151 12.24 -34.39 0.10
N MET A 152 13.14 -33.54 -0.41
CA MET A 152 14.58 -33.80 -0.54
C MET A 152 15.40 -33.28 0.66
N GLY A 153 14.76 -32.67 1.66
CA GLY A 153 15.46 -32.05 2.80
C GLY A 153 16.27 -30.81 2.44
N LEU A 154 15.90 -30.13 1.35
CA LEU A 154 16.51 -28.89 0.88
C LEU A 154 15.62 -27.70 1.25
N ASP A 155 16.25 -26.62 1.70
CA ASP A 155 15.57 -25.33 1.83
C ASP A 155 15.31 -24.74 0.43
N LEU A 156 14.25 -23.95 0.30
CA LEU A 156 14.06 -23.17 -0.93
C LEU A 156 15.16 -22.13 -1.06
N ASP A 157 15.56 -21.90 -2.31
CA ASP A 157 16.31 -20.70 -2.65
C ASP A 157 15.48 -19.48 -2.23
N GLU A 158 16.11 -18.56 -1.52
CA GLU A 158 15.55 -17.27 -1.12
C GLU A 158 14.92 -16.55 -2.33
N LYS A 159 15.52 -16.70 -3.52
CA LYS A 159 15.01 -16.14 -4.77
C LYS A 159 13.64 -16.69 -5.17
N ASP A 160 13.40 -17.98 -4.96
CA ASP A 160 12.11 -18.61 -5.27
C ASP A 160 11.02 -18.13 -4.30
N GLY A 161 11.39 -17.91 -3.03
CA GLY A 161 10.51 -17.30 -2.03
C GLY A 161 10.10 -15.87 -2.39
N VAL A 162 11.07 -15.04 -2.80
CA VAL A 162 10.81 -13.67 -3.29
C VAL A 162 9.93 -13.70 -4.54
N LYS A 163 10.26 -14.56 -5.52
CA LYS A 163 9.48 -14.69 -6.76
C LYS A 163 8.03 -15.06 -6.46
N LYS A 164 7.80 -16.02 -5.56
CA LYS A 164 6.45 -16.42 -5.12
C LYS A 164 5.69 -15.27 -4.48
N ALA A 165 6.33 -14.49 -3.59
CA ALA A 165 5.70 -13.34 -2.96
C ALA A 165 5.27 -12.27 -4.00
N GLN A 166 6.06 -12.07 -5.05
CA GLN A 166 5.69 -11.15 -6.14
C GLN A 166 4.46 -11.64 -6.93
N PHE A 167 4.39 -12.93 -7.28
CA PHE A 167 3.21 -13.51 -7.94
C PHE A 167 1.96 -13.43 -7.05
N GLU A 168 2.12 -13.65 -5.75
CA GLU A 168 1.03 -13.53 -4.78
C GLU A 168 0.48 -12.10 -4.71
N ARG A 169 1.35 -11.08 -4.72
CA ARG A 169 0.93 -9.67 -4.81
C ARG A 169 0.21 -9.36 -6.13
N ALA A 170 0.71 -9.87 -7.26
CA ALA A 170 0.05 -9.72 -8.55
C ALA A 170 -1.36 -10.34 -8.55
N ARG A 171 -1.52 -11.52 -7.92
CA ARG A 171 -2.83 -12.16 -7.72
C ARG A 171 -3.79 -11.27 -6.93
N VAL A 172 -3.32 -10.61 -5.87
CA VAL A 172 -4.13 -9.66 -5.10
C VAL A 172 -4.55 -8.46 -5.95
N VAL A 173 -3.67 -7.93 -6.80
CA VAL A 173 -4.01 -6.85 -7.76
C VAL A 173 -5.12 -7.29 -8.71
N PHE A 174 -5.08 -8.51 -9.25
CA PHE A 174 -6.15 -8.99 -10.14
C PHE A 174 -7.49 -9.13 -9.44
N HIS A 175 -7.49 -9.57 -8.18
CA HIS A 175 -8.71 -9.57 -7.38
C HIS A 175 -9.23 -8.16 -7.15
N ALA A 176 -8.36 -7.19 -6.83
CA ALA A 176 -8.77 -5.79 -6.71
C ALA A 176 -9.35 -5.24 -8.03
N ALA A 177 -8.73 -5.56 -9.18
CA ALA A 177 -9.21 -5.19 -10.51
C ALA A 177 -10.56 -5.82 -10.86
N ALA A 178 -10.82 -7.05 -10.43
CA ALA A 178 -12.14 -7.68 -10.61
C ALA A 178 -13.21 -7.00 -9.75
N LEU A 179 -12.86 -6.64 -8.50
CA LEU A 179 -13.77 -5.96 -7.57
C LEU A 179 -14.07 -4.52 -8.01
N SER A 180 -13.13 -3.80 -8.63
CA SER A 180 -13.36 -2.42 -9.09
C SER A 180 -14.41 -2.33 -10.20
N GLN A 181 -14.67 -3.42 -10.92
CA GLN A 181 -15.74 -3.52 -11.91
C GLN A 181 -17.13 -3.69 -11.28
N ASN A 182 -17.21 -3.85 -9.94
CA ASN A 182 -18.45 -4.07 -9.19
C ASN A 182 -18.55 -3.15 -7.97
N SER A 183 -19.31 -2.05 -8.10
CA SER A 183 -19.45 -0.99 -7.08
C SER A 183 -20.11 -1.42 -5.77
N LEU A 184 -20.61 -2.65 -5.66
CA LEU A 184 -21.17 -3.18 -4.41
C LEU A 184 -20.11 -3.74 -3.44
N GLU A 185 -18.84 -3.80 -3.86
CA GLU A 185 -17.76 -4.49 -3.13
C GLU A 185 -16.61 -3.56 -2.68
N ASP A 186 -16.86 -2.25 -2.57
CA ASP A 186 -15.86 -1.22 -2.24
C ASP A 186 -15.02 -1.52 -0.98
N LYS A 187 -15.64 -2.12 0.06
CA LYS A 187 -14.91 -2.52 1.27
C LYS A 187 -13.88 -3.63 0.99
N TYR A 188 -14.26 -4.62 0.17
CA TYR A 188 -13.37 -5.70 -0.22
C TYR A 188 -12.26 -5.20 -1.15
N PHE A 189 -12.58 -4.26 -2.05
CA PHE A 189 -11.61 -3.58 -2.90
C PHE A 189 -10.51 -2.89 -2.05
N ASN A 190 -10.90 -2.01 -1.11
CA ASN A 190 -9.93 -1.29 -0.28
C ASN A 190 -9.07 -2.24 0.57
N THR A 191 -9.66 -3.31 1.11
CA THR A 191 -8.92 -4.36 1.82
C THR A 191 -7.88 -5.03 0.92
N LYS A 192 -8.22 -5.33 -0.34
CA LYS A 192 -7.29 -5.94 -1.30
C LYS A 192 -6.16 -4.98 -1.68
N ILE A 193 -6.48 -3.71 -1.91
CA ILE A 193 -5.46 -2.68 -2.17
C ILE A 193 -4.47 -2.58 -1.00
N ALA A 194 -4.93 -2.53 0.25
CA ALA A 194 -4.03 -2.52 1.40
C ALA A 194 -3.16 -3.80 1.51
N GLN A 195 -3.68 -4.96 1.11
CA GLN A 195 -2.90 -6.19 1.03
C GLN A 195 -1.76 -6.11 0.01
N VAL A 196 -1.95 -5.38 -1.11
CA VAL A 196 -0.88 -5.14 -2.09
C VAL A 196 0.26 -4.34 -1.47
N PHE A 197 -0.05 -3.33 -0.66
CA PHE A 197 0.96 -2.41 -0.10
C PHE A 197 1.60 -2.90 1.20
N ASN A 198 1.01 -3.86 1.89
CA ASN A 198 1.59 -4.41 3.12
C ASN A 198 3.01 -4.97 2.86
N GLY A 199 4.04 -4.32 3.42
CA GLY A 199 5.44 -4.69 3.22
C GLY A 199 5.98 -4.45 1.81
N ILE A 200 5.34 -3.60 0.99
CA ILE A 200 5.85 -3.28 -0.36
C ILE A 200 7.18 -2.50 -0.31
N GLU A 201 7.41 -1.78 0.80
CA GLU A 201 8.64 -1.02 1.05
C GLU A 201 9.89 -1.93 1.17
N GLU A 202 9.72 -3.23 1.38
CA GLU A 202 10.82 -4.21 1.32
C GLU A 202 11.35 -4.41 -0.12
N PHE A 203 10.55 -4.04 -1.12
CA PHE A 203 10.83 -4.29 -2.54
C PHE A 203 10.94 -3.01 -3.37
N VAL A 204 10.28 -1.93 -2.95
CA VAL A 204 10.29 -0.62 -3.60
C VAL A 204 10.71 0.43 -2.58
N ASP A 205 11.71 1.25 -2.91
CA ASP A 205 12.10 2.34 -2.05
C ASP A 205 10.99 3.41 -1.94
N SER A 206 10.96 4.11 -0.80
CA SER A 206 9.90 5.08 -0.53
C SER A 206 9.87 6.24 -1.53
N GLU A 207 11.00 6.64 -2.12
CA GLU A 207 11.06 7.73 -3.11
C GLU A 207 10.38 7.32 -4.41
N SER A 208 10.63 6.09 -4.88
CA SER A 208 9.94 5.48 -6.01
C SER A 208 8.43 5.40 -5.78
N LEU A 209 7.97 4.99 -4.59
CA LEU A 209 6.55 4.95 -4.26
C LEU A 209 5.92 6.36 -4.27
N ILE A 210 6.61 7.36 -3.73
CA ILE A 210 6.15 8.75 -3.74
C ILE A 210 5.99 9.23 -5.19
N ASN A 211 7.03 9.06 -6.02
CA ASN A 211 7.00 9.47 -7.42
C ASN A 211 5.86 8.78 -8.20
N MET A 212 5.66 7.48 -8.00
CA MET A 212 4.53 6.75 -8.60
C MET A 212 3.17 7.30 -8.13
N SER A 213 3.05 7.69 -6.86
CA SER A 213 1.79 8.25 -6.32
C SER A 213 1.46 9.60 -6.94
N ASP A 214 2.47 10.44 -7.19
CA ASP A 214 2.33 11.74 -7.83
C ASP A 214 1.95 11.57 -9.31
N ASP A 215 2.56 10.62 -10.01
CA ASP A 215 2.26 10.31 -11.41
C ASP A 215 0.82 9.85 -11.63
N VAL A 216 0.26 9.09 -10.67
CA VAL A 216 -1.12 8.60 -10.76
C VAL A 216 -2.12 9.74 -10.66
N LEU A 217 -1.83 10.77 -9.88
CA LEU A 217 -2.69 11.95 -9.77
C LEU A 217 -2.62 12.87 -10.99
N GLN A 218 -1.47 12.95 -11.65
CA GLN A 218 -1.32 13.79 -12.84
C GLN A 218 -1.93 13.17 -14.10
N ALA A 219 -2.15 11.86 -14.10
CA ALA A 219 -2.67 11.11 -15.25
C ALA A 219 -4.20 11.04 -15.34
N ALA A 220 -4.91 11.51 -14.32
CA ALA A 220 -6.37 11.49 -14.21
C ALA A 220 -6.99 12.87 -14.45
#